data_AF-A0A7Y2HYS7-F1
#
_entry.id   AF-A0A7Y2HYS7-F1
#
_cell.length_a   1.000
_cell.length_b   1.000
_cell.length_c   1.000
_cell.angle_alpha   90.00
_cell.angle_beta   90.00
_cell.angle_gamma   90.00
#
_symmetry.space_group_name_H-M   'P 1'
#
loop_
_entity.id
_entity.type
_entity.pdbx_description
1 polymer ?
#
loop_
_entity_poly.entity_id
_entity_poly.type
_entity_poly.pdbx_seq_one_letter_code
_entity_poly.pdbx_strand_id
1 'polypeptide(L)'
;MALTALLRRPRFKLPARRLGADLFWWRETPRLHTLVTIYPPGMTNGTLPPVSLTCALFDADGTPAGQWNEPVESNRPVVIDSARIAAERDVPEDGTLAVIVVPRTRVRPRDITYSRLYSLIDWYSDEGELVSLHNDQSLRDSTEPIEFTEIVFRESDDEQTFLLVLAGDQPQPAGCLTLEAKNHAGATLTGTYPEPMTPFSRHRIDLAELMPDLVRFCGGRPASLAGTFACCGQFTRPYVMSETTRLNGYHGGDRYQWEPFPRQRYTELGGRGQVNPMAVLNTSEVRTTVNLFNTHGHLEEDCWVDAYLYDADGTLAAFREKWLCATRHELARGEVEDLLPPPDTEFVGHIALCYHDDGRHEFPGTVQALMEYRTTQNTARVMAWADEWNSRERLERAPVTLAAYYRVLCDDRFRSYLAITNSGLALDYDRTADYTIRLCNVAGDELVATGRVGPQATVFAPIDELFPDVRAFLGEAPAAVVVVESTLDLALMHFTRHQRSGVWAAEHFMSISTKVDDAWEFPCGS
;
A
#
# COMPACT_ATOMS: atom_id res chain seq x y z
N MET A 1 29.25 -25.55 20.02
CA MET A 1 30.27 -25.63 18.95
C MET A 1 29.69 -25.12 17.61
N ALA A 2 29.13 -23.90 17.60
CA ALA A 2 28.40 -23.36 16.44
C ALA A 2 28.60 -21.83 16.30
N LEU A 3 29.83 -21.34 16.50
CA LEU A 3 30.15 -19.91 16.29
C LEU A 3 31.27 -19.66 15.27
N THR A 4 31.87 -20.72 14.71
CA THR A 4 33.11 -20.60 13.93
C THR A 4 32.91 -20.69 12.41
N ALA A 5 31.69 -20.99 11.93
CA ALA A 5 31.38 -21.10 10.50
C ALA A 5 30.82 -19.81 9.86
N LEU A 6 30.57 -18.75 10.64
CA LEU A 6 30.16 -17.43 10.14
C LEU A 6 31.33 -16.58 9.61
N LEU A 7 32.54 -17.14 9.56
CA LEU A 7 33.76 -16.43 9.14
C LEU A 7 34.04 -16.66 7.65
N ARG A 8 33.83 -15.59 6.87
CA ARG A 8 34.20 -15.34 5.45
C ARG A 8 33.10 -15.50 4.39
N ARG A 9 31.83 -15.20 4.69
CA ARG A 9 30.94 -14.73 3.62
C ARG A 9 31.45 -13.37 3.11
N PRO A 10 31.54 -13.12 1.79
CA PRO A 10 31.91 -11.82 1.27
C PRO A 10 30.93 -10.78 1.82
N ARG A 11 31.45 -9.79 2.57
CA ARG A 11 30.62 -8.72 3.10
C ARG A 11 30.30 -7.77 1.96
N PHE A 12 29.02 -7.69 1.61
CA PHE A 12 28.53 -6.59 0.79
C PHE A 12 28.83 -5.27 1.50
N LYS A 13 29.41 -4.34 0.76
CA LYS A 13 29.70 -3.01 1.29
C LYS A 13 28.77 -2.02 0.61
N LEU A 14 27.90 -1.42 1.40
CA LEU A 14 27.03 -0.37 0.91
C LEU A 14 27.83 0.78 0.29
N PRO A 15 27.34 1.38 -0.81
CA PRO A 15 27.92 2.57 -1.40
C PRO A 15 28.12 3.66 -0.34
N ALA A 16 29.33 4.20 -0.25
CA ALA A 16 29.71 5.15 0.80
C ALA A 16 28.92 6.47 0.76
N ARG A 17 28.28 6.79 -0.37
CA ARG A 17 27.51 8.01 -0.60
C ARG A 17 26.01 7.77 -0.71
N ARG A 18 25.51 6.59 -0.36
CA ARG A 18 24.07 6.29 -0.46
C ARG A 18 23.24 7.32 0.32
N LEU A 19 22.04 7.59 -0.17
CA LEU A 19 21.01 8.32 0.56
C LEU A 19 20.17 7.37 1.42
N GLY A 20 19.92 6.17 0.92
CA GLY A 20 19.18 5.11 1.59
C GLY A 20 18.97 3.94 0.63
N ALA A 21 18.07 3.01 0.96
CA ALA A 21 17.65 1.95 0.04
C ALA A 21 16.24 1.47 0.38
N ASP A 22 15.53 1.00 -0.64
CA ASP A 22 14.29 0.23 -0.46
C ASP A 22 14.60 -1.27 -0.63
N LEU A 23 13.89 -2.10 0.13
CA LEU A 23 14.05 -3.55 0.15
C LEU A 23 12.80 -4.22 -0.42
N PHE A 24 12.99 -5.21 -1.28
CA PHE A 24 11.91 -5.92 -1.95
C PHE A 24 12.10 -7.42 -1.81
N TRP A 25 10.98 -8.13 -1.68
CA TRP A 25 11.01 -9.58 -1.70
C TRP A 25 11.24 -10.04 -3.13
N TRP A 26 12.40 -10.64 -3.36
CA TRP A 26 12.76 -11.17 -4.66
C TRP A 26 12.27 -12.60 -4.80
N ARG A 27 11.49 -12.85 -5.84
CA ARG A 27 11.04 -14.18 -6.24
C ARG A 27 11.25 -14.36 -7.72
N GLU A 28 11.97 -15.41 -8.06
CA GLU A 28 12.11 -15.88 -9.43
C GLU A 28 11.96 -17.39 -9.44
N THR A 29 10.74 -17.83 -9.70
CA THR A 29 10.40 -19.24 -9.84
C THR A 29 9.45 -19.39 -11.03
N PRO A 30 9.24 -20.60 -11.58
CA PRO A 30 8.21 -20.82 -12.59
C PRO A 30 6.78 -20.45 -12.15
N ARG A 31 6.57 -20.19 -10.86
CA ARG A 31 5.25 -19.89 -10.27
C ARG A 31 5.10 -18.46 -9.77
N LEU A 32 6.17 -17.69 -9.69
CA LEU A 32 6.13 -16.36 -9.10
C LEU A 32 7.37 -15.56 -9.49
N HIS A 33 7.13 -14.41 -10.10
CA HIS A 33 8.10 -13.41 -10.51
C HIS A 33 7.87 -12.12 -9.72
N THR A 34 8.93 -11.34 -9.50
CA THR A 34 8.89 -10.03 -8.87
C THR A 34 9.01 -8.94 -9.92
N LEU A 35 8.05 -8.02 -9.93
CA LEU A 35 8.10 -6.80 -10.71
C LEU A 35 8.17 -5.59 -9.78
N VAL A 36 9.20 -4.76 -9.91
CA VAL A 36 9.32 -3.50 -9.18
C VAL A 36 9.21 -2.35 -10.17
N THR A 37 8.29 -1.44 -9.91
CA THR A 37 8.08 -0.21 -10.69
C THR A 37 8.39 1.00 -9.83
N ILE A 38 9.34 1.82 -10.29
CA ILE A 38 9.76 3.07 -9.64
C ILE A 38 9.50 4.20 -10.63
N TYR A 39 8.70 5.19 -10.26
CA TYR A 39 8.35 6.29 -11.16
C TYR A 39 8.85 7.65 -10.65
N PRO A 40 9.71 8.35 -11.39
CA PRO A 40 10.02 9.74 -11.11
C PRO A 40 9.01 10.65 -11.85
N PRO A 41 8.16 11.34 -11.07
CA PRO A 41 8.31 12.77 -10.80
C PRO A 41 8.86 12.95 -9.38
N GLY A 42 8.86 11.86 -8.60
CA GLY A 42 9.40 11.60 -7.25
C GLY A 42 10.84 11.99 -6.98
N MET A 43 11.73 11.68 -7.92
CA MET A 43 13.17 11.71 -7.64
C MET A 43 13.86 13.01 -8.06
N THR A 44 13.14 14.01 -8.60
CA THR A 44 13.78 15.19 -9.23
C THR A 44 13.23 16.56 -8.83
N ASN A 45 12.43 16.66 -7.77
CA ASN A 45 12.02 17.96 -7.23
C ASN A 45 13.07 18.59 -6.34
N GLY A 46 14.03 19.30 -6.94
CA GLY A 46 14.83 20.37 -6.33
C GLY A 46 15.66 20.03 -5.06
N THR A 47 15.48 18.86 -4.46
CA THR A 47 15.99 18.46 -3.14
C THR A 47 16.91 17.26 -3.28
N LEU A 48 16.54 16.27 -4.08
CA LEU A 48 17.44 15.19 -4.48
C LEU A 48 18.27 15.60 -5.69
N PRO A 49 19.61 15.50 -5.64
CA PRO A 49 20.45 15.68 -6.83
C PRO A 49 20.11 14.58 -7.84
N PRO A 50 20.58 14.70 -9.09
CA PRO A 50 20.57 13.57 -10.01
C PRO A 50 21.13 12.30 -9.32
N VAL A 51 20.33 11.23 -9.30
CA VAL A 51 20.67 9.96 -8.66
C VAL A 51 20.90 8.84 -9.69
N SER A 52 21.51 7.75 -9.23
CA SER A 52 21.52 6.45 -9.88
C SER A 52 21.02 5.41 -8.87
N LEU A 53 20.40 4.34 -9.34
CA LEU A 53 20.03 3.22 -8.49
C LEU A 53 21.09 2.13 -8.63
N THR A 54 21.61 1.67 -7.50
CA THR A 54 22.42 0.45 -7.43
C THR A 54 21.54 -0.66 -6.89
N CYS A 55 21.25 -1.64 -7.74
CA CYS A 55 20.48 -2.83 -7.37
C CYS A 55 21.44 -3.90 -6.87
N ALA A 56 21.22 -4.41 -5.67
CA ALA A 56 21.99 -5.50 -5.09
C ALA A 56 21.02 -6.63 -4.70
N LEU A 57 21.29 -7.82 -5.21
CA LEU A 57 20.47 -9.00 -4.99
C LEU A 57 21.16 -9.93 -3.99
N PHE A 58 20.39 -10.43 -3.04
CA PHE A 58 20.81 -11.34 -1.98
C PHE A 58 19.92 -12.57 -2.00
N ASP A 59 20.47 -13.74 -1.65
CA ASP A 59 19.66 -14.93 -1.40
C ASP A 59 18.84 -14.80 -0.09
N ALA A 60 18.02 -15.81 0.22
CA ALA A 60 17.20 -15.83 1.42
C ALA A 60 17.97 -15.65 2.73
N ASP A 61 19.26 -16.04 2.79
CA ASP A 61 20.12 -15.92 3.97
C ASP A 61 20.87 -14.58 4.04
N GLY A 62 20.73 -13.71 3.02
CA GLY A 62 21.45 -12.44 2.92
C GLY A 62 22.85 -12.57 2.29
N THR A 63 23.14 -13.65 1.57
CA THR A 63 24.39 -13.78 0.81
C THR A 63 24.29 -12.99 -0.49
N PRO A 64 25.27 -12.14 -0.83
CA PRO A 64 25.22 -11.37 -2.09
C PRO A 64 25.30 -12.30 -3.30
N ALA A 65 24.32 -12.17 -4.21
CA ALA A 65 24.22 -12.94 -5.44
C ALA A 65 24.58 -12.12 -6.69
N GLY A 66 24.23 -10.83 -6.72
CA GLY A 66 24.47 -9.99 -7.89
C GLY A 66 24.35 -8.51 -7.59
N GLN A 67 24.94 -7.68 -8.46
CA GLN A 67 24.80 -6.23 -8.38
C GLN A 67 24.85 -5.60 -9.78
N TRP A 68 24.01 -4.60 -10.00
CA TRP A 68 24.03 -3.77 -11.21
C TRP A 68 23.56 -2.35 -10.92
N ASN A 69 23.62 -1.49 -11.92
CA ASN A 69 23.09 -0.13 -11.81
C ASN A 69 21.95 0.05 -12.79
N GLU A 70 20.85 0.64 -12.32
CA GLU A 70 19.75 1.09 -13.17
C GLU A 70 19.90 2.60 -13.42
N PRO A 71 19.87 3.05 -14.68
CA PRO A 71 19.86 4.46 -15.00
C PRO A 71 18.52 5.07 -14.55
N VAL A 72 18.61 6.25 -13.93
CA VAL A 72 17.43 7.08 -13.62
C VAL A 72 17.45 8.28 -14.54
N GLU A 73 16.32 8.52 -15.20
CA GLU A 73 16.04 9.71 -15.99
C GLU A 73 14.77 10.37 -15.43
N SER A 74 14.68 11.70 -15.50
CA SER A 74 13.68 12.47 -14.75
C SER A 74 12.22 12.17 -15.09
N ASN A 75 11.97 11.56 -16.26
CA ASN A 75 10.63 11.33 -16.79
C ASN A 75 10.41 9.86 -17.24
N ARG A 76 11.23 8.92 -16.77
CA ARG A 76 11.13 7.51 -17.17
C ARG A 76 10.89 6.62 -15.97
N PRO A 77 9.83 5.79 -15.98
CA PRO A 77 9.72 4.69 -15.04
C PRO A 77 10.96 3.79 -15.13
N VAL A 78 11.47 3.39 -13.97
CA VAL A 78 12.42 2.30 -13.85
C VAL A 78 11.64 1.04 -13.51
N VAL A 79 11.79 0.01 -14.33
CA VAL A 79 11.13 -1.28 -14.15
C VAL A 79 12.18 -2.37 -13.99
N ILE A 80 12.15 -3.06 -12.86
CA ILE A 80 13.01 -4.19 -12.52
C ILE A 80 12.12 -5.42 -12.46
N ASP A 81 12.27 -6.31 -13.44
CA ASP A 81 11.49 -7.54 -13.58
C ASP A 81 12.39 -8.76 -13.40
N SER A 82 12.08 -9.61 -12.42
CA SER A 82 12.91 -10.77 -12.10
C SER A 82 13.04 -11.74 -13.28
N ALA A 83 11.98 -11.93 -14.06
CA ALA A 83 11.97 -12.82 -15.21
C ALA A 83 12.98 -12.36 -16.27
N ARG A 84 13.03 -11.05 -16.56
CA ARG A 84 14.01 -10.46 -17.47
C ARG A 84 15.43 -10.60 -16.93
N ILE A 85 15.65 -10.29 -15.66
CA ILE A 85 16.99 -10.35 -15.06
C ILE A 85 17.51 -11.78 -15.04
N ALA A 86 16.65 -12.77 -14.77
CA ALA A 86 16.99 -14.19 -14.77
C ALA A 86 17.38 -14.73 -16.16
N ALA A 87 16.80 -14.16 -17.23
CA ALA A 87 17.19 -14.49 -18.59
C ALA A 87 18.61 -14.01 -18.93
N GLU A 88 19.10 -12.97 -18.26
CA GLU A 88 20.40 -12.36 -18.52
C GLU A 88 21.49 -12.80 -17.53
N ARG A 89 21.11 -13.29 -16.35
CA ARG A 89 22.00 -13.50 -15.20
C ARG A 89 21.54 -14.66 -14.34
N ASP A 90 22.49 -15.28 -13.67
CA ASP A 90 22.21 -16.23 -12.58
C ASP A 90 21.66 -15.46 -11.37
N VAL A 91 20.47 -15.82 -10.91
CA VAL A 91 19.77 -15.17 -9.80
C VAL A 91 19.22 -16.22 -8.83
N PRO A 92 19.16 -15.92 -7.52
CA PRO A 92 18.49 -16.78 -6.56
C PRO A 92 16.99 -16.84 -6.85
N GLU A 93 16.39 -17.99 -6.53
CA GLU A 93 14.93 -18.20 -6.63
C GLU A 93 14.14 -17.37 -5.61
N ASP A 94 14.72 -17.13 -4.43
CA ASP A 94 14.11 -16.39 -3.33
C ASP A 94 15.17 -15.57 -2.57
N GLY A 95 14.83 -14.36 -2.15
CA GLY A 95 15.72 -13.51 -1.37
C GLY A 95 15.28 -12.06 -1.28
N THR A 96 16.27 -11.16 -1.24
CA THR A 96 16.05 -9.72 -1.07
C THR A 96 16.71 -8.95 -2.20
N LEU A 97 15.95 -8.09 -2.87
CA LEU A 97 16.49 -7.05 -3.74
C LEU A 97 16.59 -5.76 -2.93
N ALA A 98 17.80 -5.22 -2.79
CA ALA A 98 18.02 -3.87 -2.26
C ALA A 98 18.24 -2.89 -3.42
N VAL A 99 17.39 -1.87 -3.52
CA VAL A 99 17.53 -0.77 -4.48
C VAL A 99 18.09 0.44 -3.76
N ILE A 100 19.40 0.66 -3.93
CA ILE A 100 20.15 1.67 -3.19
C ILE A 100 20.22 2.97 -3.99
N VAL A 101 19.79 4.07 -3.38
CA VAL A 101 19.80 5.39 -4.01
C VAL A 101 21.15 6.05 -3.81
N VAL A 102 21.84 6.34 -4.90
CA VAL A 102 23.19 6.93 -4.90
C VAL A 102 23.19 8.26 -5.65
N PRO A 103 23.61 9.38 -5.04
CA PRO A 103 23.68 10.65 -5.72
C PRO A 103 24.86 10.67 -6.69
N ARG A 104 24.64 11.17 -7.92
CA ARG A 104 25.67 11.34 -8.94
C ARG A 104 26.63 12.48 -8.60
N THR A 105 26.18 13.43 -7.79
CA THR A 105 26.98 14.54 -7.28
C THR A 105 27.20 14.40 -5.78
N ARG A 106 28.23 15.07 -5.25
CA ARG A 106 28.51 15.03 -3.81
C ARG A 106 27.50 15.90 -3.07
N VAL A 107 26.69 15.29 -2.22
CA VAL A 107 25.80 15.98 -1.28
C VAL A 107 26.39 15.92 0.12
N ARG A 108 26.13 16.95 0.95
CA ARG A 108 26.35 16.82 2.39
C ARG A 108 25.16 16.05 2.98
N PRO A 109 25.39 15.03 3.82
CA PRO A 109 24.30 14.22 4.41
C PRO A 109 23.25 15.01 5.20
N ARG A 110 23.57 16.24 5.63
CA ARG A 110 22.67 17.11 6.39
C ARG A 110 21.64 17.82 5.53
N ASP A 111 21.91 17.89 4.23
CA ASP A 111 21.15 18.70 3.29
C ASP A 111 20.02 17.87 2.62
N ILE A 112 19.96 16.56 2.88
CA ILE A 112 18.99 15.64 2.29
C ILE A 112 18.58 14.58 3.31
N THR A 113 17.27 14.43 3.50
CA THR A 113 16.68 13.30 4.21
C THR A 113 16.06 12.36 3.18
N TYR A 114 16.58 11.14 3.09
CA TYR A 114 15.92 10.08 2.34
C TYR A 114 14.79 9.48 3.18
N SER A 115 13.62 9.28 2.57
CA SER A 115 12.51 8.57 3.19
C SER A 115 12.34 7.19 2.54
N ARG A 116 11.92 7.14 1.28
CA ARG A 116 11.70 5.91 0.48
C ARG A 116 11.56 6.27 -1.01
N LEU A 117 11.58 5.26 -1.88
CA LEU A 117 11.29 5.44 -3.32
C LEU A 117 9.79 5.48 -3.64
N TYR A 118 8.92 5.14 -2.69
CA TYR A 118 7.47 5.01 -2.91
C TYR A 118 7.16 4.07 -4.09
N SER A 119 7.96 3.02 -4.21
CA SER A 119 7.93 2.06 -5.31
C SER A 119 6.71 1.15 -5.21
N LEU A 120 6.28 0.64 -6.37
CA LEU A 120 5.23 -0.35 -6.47
C LEU A 120 5.85 -1.72 -6.75
N ILE A 121 5.34 -2.78 -6.12
CA ILE A 121 5.81 -4.15 -6.30
C ILE A 121 4.65 -5.08 -6.65
N ASP A 122 4.91 -6.02 -7.55
CA ASP A 122 4.06 -7.17 -7.82
C ASP A 122 4.79 -8.47 -7.60
N TRP A 123 4.04 -9.46 -7.12
CA TRP A 123 4.37 -10.86 -7.29
C TRP A 123 3.34 -11.50 -8.19
N TYR A 124 3.77 -11.96 -9.36
CA TYR A 124 2.88 -12.39 -10.43
C TYR A 124 3.32 -13.70 -11.09
N SER A 125 2.42 -14.38 -11.78
CA SER A 125 2.76 -15.57 -12.56
C SER A 125 1.87 -15.77 -13.78
N ASP A 126 2.36 -16.54 -14.76
CA ASP A 126 1.61 -16.92 -15.96
C ASP A 126 0.42 -17.85 -15.65
N GLU A 127 0.45 -18.54 -14.50
CA GLU A 127 -0.64 -19.40 -14.04
C GLU A 127 -1.68 -18.65 -13.18
N GLY A 128 -1.46 -17.36 -12.98
CA GLY A 128 -2.45 -16.42 -12.47
C GLY A 128 -2.39 -16.09 -10.99
N GLU A 129 -1.19 -16.15 -10.40
CA GLU A 129 -0.90 -15.42 -9.16
C GLU A 129 -0.76 -13.92 -9.49
N LEU A 130 -1.29 -13.07 -8.61
CA LEU A 130 -1.09 -11.63 -8.66
C LEU A 130 -1.32 -11.05 -7.26
N VAL A 131 -0.27 -10.43 -6.74
CA VAL A 131 -0.33 -9.58 -5.55
C VAL A 131 0.37 -8.28 -5.90
N SER A 132 -0.21 -7.15 -5.50
CA SER A 132 0.33 -5.83 -5.79
C SER A 132 0.21 -4.93 -4.57
N LEU A 133 1.28 -4.20 -4.23
CA LEU A 133 1.29 -3.23 -3.14
C LEU A 133 2.40 -2.19 -3.35
N HIS A 134 2.34 -1.07 -2.63
CA HIS A 134 3.47 -0.16 -2.53
C HIS A 134 4.45 -0.61 -1.43
N ASN A 135 5.73 -0.34 -1.63
CA ASN A 135 6.77 -0.80 -0.73
C ASN A 135 7.00 0.14 0.47
N ASP A 136 6.92 -0.44 1.67
CA ASP A 136 7.18 0.19 2.95
C ASP A 136 8.33 -0.48 3.75
N GLN A 137 9.25 -1.15 3.05
CA GLN A 137 10.47 -1.67 3.65
C GLN A 137 11.69 -0.92 3.11
N SER A 138 12.42 -0.23 4.00
CA SER A 138 13.56 0.59 3.62
C SER A 138 14.65 0.64 4.70
N LEU A 139 15.86 1.04 4.31
CA LEU A 139 16.93 1.36 5.25
C LEU A 139 16.67 2.74 5.85
N ARG A 140 16.70 2.83 7.19
CA ARG A 140 16.46 4.07 7.94
C ARG A 140 17.54 4.26 8.99
N ASP A 141 18.01 5.49 9.17
CA ASP A 141 18.94 5.85 10.24
C ASP A 141 18.20 6.01 11.59
N SER A 142 17.49 4.98 12.04
CA SER A 142 16.81 4.94 13.35
C SER A 142 17.00 3.58 14.03
N THR A 143 16.98 3.58 15.35
CA THR A 143 16.95 2.38 16.20
C THR A 143 15.70 2.34 17.10
N GLU A 144 14.74 3.24 16.86
CA GLU A 144 13.48 3.23 17.59
C GLU A 144 12.67 2.00 17.18
N PRO A 145 12.03 1.31 18.14
CA PRO A 145 11.12 0.22 17.80
C PRO A 145 9.99 0.71 16.90
N ILE A 146 9.61 -0.10 15.93
CA ILE A 146 8.42 0.13 15.12
C ILE A 146 7.28 -0.66 15.73
N GLU A 147 6.17 0.02 16.00
CA GLU A 147 4.91 -0.62 16.32
C GLU A 147 4.07 -0.65 15.06
N PHE A 148 3.52 -1.81 14.73
CA PHE A 148 2.59 -1.97 13.63
C PHE A 148 1.28 -2.58 14.12
N THR A 149 0.21 -2.15 13.47
CA THR A 149 -1.17 -2.55 13.74
C THR A 149 -1.87 -2.65 12.37
N GLU A 150 -3.20 -2.56 12.32
CA GLU A 150 -3.94 -2.60 11.05
C GLU A 150 -3.77 -3.89 10.20
N ILE A 151 -3.41 -4.99 10.84
CA ILE A 151 -3.30 -6.29 10.16
C ILE A 151 -4.57 -7.09 10.47
N VAL A 152 -5.34 -7.41 9.43
CA VAL A 152 -6.41 -8.42 9.44
C VAL A 152 -5.94 -9.66 8.71
N PHE A 153 -6.14 -10.79 9.35
CA PHE A 153 -5.81 -12.09 8.76
C PHE A 153 -6.89 -13.09 9.11
N ARG A 154 -6.86 -14.23 8.40
CA ARG A 154 -7.63 -15.41 8.76
C ARG A 154 -6.66 -16.58 8.73
N GLU A 155 -6.65 -17.34 9.82
CA GLU A 155 -5.90 -18.59 9.88
C GLU A 155 -6.90 -19.75 9.95
N SER A 156 -6.76 -20.71 9.04
CA SER A 156 -7.62 -21.90 8.97
C SER A 156 -6.85 -23.07 8.35
N ASP A 157 -7.45 -24.25 8.32
CA ASP A 157 -6.83 -25.42 7.67
C ASP A 157 -6.59 -25.19 6.16
N ASP A 158 -7.36 -24.30 5.53
CA ASP A 158 -7.30 -23.98 4.10
C ASP A 158 -6.67 -22.60 3.80
N GLU A 159 -6.24 -21.86 4.84
CA GLU A 159 -5.59 -20.55 4.69
C GLU A 159 -4.46 -20.38 5.69
N GLN A 160 -3.25 -20.24 5.17
CA GLN A 160 -2.06 -19.97 5.97
C GLN A 160 -1.62 -18.52 5.80
N THR A 161 -1.43 -17.82 6.91
CA THR A 161 -0.90 -16.45 6.90
C THR A 161 0.55 -16.43 7.37
N PHE A 162 1.38 -15.65 6.68
CA PHE A 162 2.75 -15.37 7.09
C PHE A 162 3.07 -13.88 6.99
N LEU A 163 3.96 -13.41 7.86
CA LEU A 163 4.58 -12.11 7.73
C LEU A 163 5.91 -12.24 6.99
N LEU A 164 6.16 -11.34 6.04
CA LEU A 164 7.45 -11.22 5.40
C LEU A 164 8.18 -9.96 5.87
N VAL A 165 9.35 -10.17 6.47
CA VAL A 165 10.26 -9.11 6.91
C VAL A 165 11.60 -9.27 6.18
N LEU A 166 12.07 -8.20 5.55
CA LEU A 166 13.34 -8.17 4.82
C LEU A 166 14.37 -7.44 5.67
N ALA A 167 15.37 -8.11 6.19
CA ALA A 167 16.31 -7.50 7.12
C ALA A 167 17.15 -6.39 6.46
N GLY A 168 17.41 -5.32 7.21
CA GLY A 168 18.27 -4.21 6.78
C GLY A 168 19.76 -4.56 6.67
N ASP A 169 20.61 -3.54 6.65
CA ASP A 169 22.07 -3.72 6.52
C ASP A 169 22.77 -4.09 7.84
N GLN A 170 22.05 -3.97 8.96
CA GLN A 170 22.50 -4.38 10.28
C GLN A 170 21.78 -5.66 10.71
N PRO A 171 22.46 -6.56 11.46
CA PRO A 171 21.81 -7.73 12.02
C PRO A 171 20.77 -7.34 13.06
N GLN A 172 19.64 -8.05 13.07
CA GLN A 172 18.61 -7.91 14.12
C GLN A 172 18.76 -9.02 15.16
N PRO A 173 18.63 -8.73 16.46
CA PRO A 173 18.76 -9.75 17.49
C PRO A 173 17.62 -10.76 17.45
N ALA A 174 17.85 -11.95 18.00
CA ALA A 174 16.78 -12.91 18.30
C ALA A 174 15.72 -12.25 19.19
N GLY A 175 14.44 -12.54 18.94
CA GLY A 175 13.33 -11.94 19.69
C GLY A 175 13.05 -10.48 19.33
N CYS A 176 13.60 -9.95 18.24
CA CYS A 176 13.36 -8.58 17.80
C CYS A 176 11.91 -8.32 17.35
N LEU A 177 11.15 -9.35 16.98
CA LEU A 177 9.76 -9.23 16.56
C LEU A 177 8.84 -9.92 17.58
N THR A 178 7.90 -9.16 18.12
CA THR A 178 6.83 -9.66 19.00
C THR A 178 5.49 -9.37 18.38
N LEU A 179 4.59 -10.36 18.37
CA LEU A 179 3.26 -10.26 17.78
C LEU A 179 2.19 -10.58 18.83
N GLU A 180 1.05 -9.90 18.73
CA GLU A 180 -0.17 -10.17 19.47
C GLU A 180 -1.34 -10.29 18.47
N ALA A 181 -1.93 -11.49 18.41
CA ALA A 181 -3.17 -11.75 17.71
C ALA A 181 -4.36 -11.57 18.66
N LYS A 182 -5.44 -10.99 18.17
CA LYS A 182 -6.72 -10.86 18.88
C LYS A 182 -7.86 -11.37 18.01
N ASN A 183 -8.68 -12.27 18.56
CA ASN A 183 -9.81 -12.84 17.82
C ASN A 183 -11.12 -12.06 18.04
N HIS A 184 -12.16 -12.49 17.33
CA HIS A 184 -13.51 -11.92 17.40
C HIS A 184 -14.18 -12.00 18.78
N ALA A 185 -13.65 -12.78 19.73
CA ALA A 185 -14.15 -12.87 21.10
C ALA A 185 -13.34 -12.00 22.08
N GLY A 186 -12.39 -11.22 21.57
CA GLY A 186 -11.49 -10.38 22.37
C GLY A 186 -10.37 -11.13 23.07
N ALA A 187 -10.24 -12.44 22.87
CA ALA A 187 -9.12 -13.21 23.42
C ALA A 187 -7.83 -12.88 22.67
N THR A 188 -6.68 -12.96 23.35
CA THR A 188 -5.38 -12.67 22.78
C THR A 188 -4.45 -13.88 22.79
N LEU A 189 -3.54 -13.92 21.82
CA LEU A 189 -2.46 -14.88 21.70
C LEU A 189 -1.19 -14.15 21.27
N THR A 190 -0.05 -14.47 21.87
CA THR A 190 1.21 -13.77 21.60
C THR A 190 2.28 -14.72 21.09
N GLY A 191 3.15 -14.22 20.21
CA GLY A 191 4.31 -14.95 19.70
C GLY A 191 5.54 -14.05 19.58
N THR A 192 6.73 -14.61 19.75
CA THR A 192 8.00 -13.88 19.64
C THR A 192 8.92 -14.62 18.67
N TYR A 193 9.35 -13.94 17.60
CA TYR A 193 10.18 -14.55 16.57
C TYR A 193 11.57 -14.90 17.14
N PRO A 194 11.95 -16.18 17.22
CA PRO A 194 13.08 -16.60 18.05
C PRO A 194 14.43 -16.44 17.36
N GLU A 195 14.45 -16.29 16.03
CA GLU A 195 15.68 -16.29 15.26
C GLU A 195 16.26 -14.88 15.10
N PRO A 196 17.60 -14.72 15.10
CA PRO A 196 18.22 -13.48 14.68
C PRO A 196 18.07 -13.30 13.16
N MET A 197 18.02 -12.05 12.71
CA MET A 197 17.98 -11.73 11.27
C MET A 197 19.36 -11.29 10.79
N THR A 198 19.92 -11.97 9.78
CA THR A 198 21.19 -11.57 9.17
C THR A 198 20.99 -10.37 8.24
N PRO A 199 22.02 -9.57 7.95
CA PRO A 199 21.85 -8.45 7.02
C PRO A 199 21.32 -8.89 5.65
N PHE A 200 20.32 -8.18 5.11
CA PHE A 200 19.68 -8.45 3.82
C PHE A 200 19.01 -9.83 3.67
N SER A 201 18.82 -10.58 4.75
CA SER A 201 18.06 -11.85 4.69
C SER A 201 16.57 -11.62 4.59
N ARG A 202 15.88 -12.62 4.06
CA ARG A 202 14.42 -12.66 3.96
C ARG A 202 13.88 -13.59 5.04
N HIS A 203 12.99 -13.07 5.88
CA HIS A 203 12.33 -13.82 6.95
C HIS A 203 10.85 -14.00 6.62
N ARG A 204 10.48 -15.24 6.28
CA ARG A 204 9.10 -15.70 6.21
C ARG A 204 8.72 -16.25 7.58
N ILE A 205 7.73 -15.63 8.21
CA ILE A 205 7.32 -15.91 9.58
C ILE A 205 5.90 -16.45 9.53
N ASP A 206 5.77 -17.78 9.48
CA ASP A 206 4.47 -18.45 9.43
C ASP A 206 3.76 -18.31 10.79
N LEU A 207 2.58 -17.68 10.79
CA LEU A 207 1.92 -17.28 12.02
C LEU A 207 1.49 -18.47 12.88
N ALA A 208 1.05 -19.56 12.25
CA ALA A 208 0.66 -20.80 12.94
C ALA A 208 1.83 -21.52 13.60
N GLU A 209 3.06 -21.40 13.05
CA GLU A 209 4.26 -21.94 13.69
C GLU A 209 4.69 -21.08 14.87
N LEU A 210 4.60 -19.75 14.71
CA LEU A 210 4.96 -18.80 15.75
C LEU A 210 3.99 -18.79 16.94
N MET A 211 2.71 -19.06 16.69
CA MET A 211 1.63 -19.10 17.68
C MET A 211 0.88 -20.45 17.57
N PRO A 212 1.40 -21.53 18.19
CA PRO A 212 0.81 -22.87 18.10
C PRO A 212 -0.54 -22.90 18.81
N ASP A 213 -1.63 -22.77 18.04
CA ASP A 213 -3.08 -22.81 18.38
C ASP A 213 -3.87 -21.78 17.54
N LEU A 214 -3.18 -20.99 16.70
CA LEU A 214 -3.78 -19.89 15.94
C LEU A 214 -5.01 -20.27 15.11
N VAL A 215 -5.00 -21.43 14.44
CA VAL A 215 -6.15 -21.95 13.67
C VAL A 215 -7.39 -22.10 14.56
N ARG A 216 -7.26 -22.78 15.70
CA ARG A 216 -8.36 -22.98 16.65
C ARG A 216 -8.78 -21.65 17.28
N PHE A 217 -7.81 -20.78 17.57
CA PHE A 217 -8.03 -19.46 18.13
C PHE A 217 -8.86 -18.55 17.21
N CYS A 218 -8.59 -18.59 15.89
CA CYS A 218 -9.36 -17.84 14.89
C CYS A 218 -10.74 -18.46 14.66
N GLY A 219 -10.84 -19.80 14.68
CA GLY A 219 -12.12 -20.50 14.49
C GLY A 219 -12.76 -20.22 13.13
N GLY A 220 -11.94 -20.03 12.09
CA GLY A 220 -12.38 -19.68 10.73
C GLY A 220 -12.87 -18.24 10.54
N ARG A 221 -12.78 -17.40 11.58
CA ARG A 221 -13.15 -15.98 11.51
C ARG A 221 -11.92 -15.08 11.39
N PRO A 222 -12.05 -13.89 10.80
CA PRO A 222 -10.99 -12.89 10.80
C PRO A 222 -10.54 -12.55 12.22
N ALA A 223 -9.24 -12.33 12.37
CA ALA A 223 -8.57 -11.85 13.57
C ALA A 223 -7.70 -10.63 13.23
N SER A 224 -7.35 -9.84 14.23
CA SER A 224 -6.42 -8.73 14.09
C SER A 224 -5.04 -9.10 14.64
N LEU A 225 -3.98 -8.58 14.04
CA LEU A 225 -2.61 -8.73 14.50
C LEU A 225 -2.00 -7.34 14.77
N ALA A 226 -1.25 -7.23 15.86
CA ALA A 226 -0.38 -6.10 16.13
C ALA A 226 1.00 -6.62 16.52
N GLY A 227 2.01 -5.77 16.48
CA GLY A 227 3.34 -6.17 16.92
C GLY A 227 4.31 -5.02 17.08
N THR A 228 5.49 -5.38 17.59
CA THR A 228 6.61 -4.50 17.78
C THR A 228 7.85 -5.13 17.17
N PHE A 229 8.61 -4.34 16.42
CA PHE A 229 9.88 -4.72 15.83
C PHE A 229 10.99 -3.82 16.38
N ALA A 230 11.91 -4.41 17.13
CA ALA A 230 13.11 -3.74 17.63
C ALA A 230 14.07 -3.47 16.48
N CYS A 231 13.93 -2.30 15.85
CA CYS A 231 14.64 -1.96 14.64
C CYS A 231 16.11 -1.61 14.90
N CYS A 232 17.00 -2.16 14.08
CA CYS A 232 18.39 -1.71 13.97
C CYS A 232 18.64 -1.23 12.53
N GLY A 233 18.43 0.06 12.24
CA GLY A 233 18.78 0.62 10.92
C GLY A 233 17.77 0.34 9.80
N GLN A 234 16.56 -0.08 10.15
CA GLN A 234 15.54 -0.52 9.21
C GLN A 234 14.19 0.11 9.55
N PHE A 235 13.46 0.52 8.52
CA PHE A 235 12.03 0.72 8.58
C PHE A 235 11.32 -0.48 7.94
N THR A 236 10.29 -1.01 8.60
CA THR A 236 9.48 -2.10 8.08
C THR A 236 8.02 -1.94 8.46
N ARG A 237 7.16 -2.05 7.45
CA ARG A 237 5.82 -2.58 7.62
C ARG A 237 5.83 -3.98 7.01
N PRO A 238 5.58 -5.04 7.80
CA PRO A 238 5.67 -6.40 7.28
C PRO A 238 4.68 -6.58 6.14
N TYR A 239 5.08 -7.30 5.10
CA TYR A 239 4.11 -7.76 4.13
C TYR A 239 3.31 -8.89 4.80
N VAL A 240 2.00 -8.72 4.85
CA VAL A 240 1.05 -9.72 5.36
C VAL A 240 0.60 -10.52 4.15
N MET A 241 1.02 -11.76 4.08
CA MET A 241 0.75 -12.63 2.95
C MET A 241 -0.14 -13.78 3.40
N SER A 242 -1.10 -14.18 2.57
CA SER A 242 -1.88 -15.39 2.82
C SER A 242 -1.92 -16.31 1.62
N GLU A 243 -1.75 -17.61 1.87
CA GLU A 243 -1.83 -18.68 0.90
C GLU A 243 -3.18 -19.38 1.08
N THR A 244 -4.05 -19.21 0.08
CA THR A 244 -5.36 -19.84 0.00
C THR A 244 -5.41 -20.73 -1.25
N THR A 245 -6.43 -20.56 -2.10
CA THR A 245 -6.37 -21.04 -3.50
C THR A 245 -5.26 -20.33 -4.28
N ARG A 246 -5.02 -19.05 -3.96
CA ARG A 246 -4.00 -18.19 -4.57
C ARG A 246 -3.30 -17.35 -3.50
N LEU A 247 -2.14 -16.82 -3.84
CA LEU A 247 -1.38 -15.90 -3.00
C LEU A 247 -2.11 -14.56 -2.91
N ASN A 248 -2.21 -14.03 -1.71
CA ASN A 248 -2.71 -12.69 -1.41
C ASN A 248 -1.66 -11.93 -0.61
N GLY A 249 -1.68 -10.61 -0.70
CA GLY A 249 -0.80 -9.80 0.13
C GLY A 249 -1.21 -8.34 0.22
N TYR A 250 -0.74 -7.69 1.28
CA TYR A 250 -0.76 -6.26 1.53
C TYR A 250 0.32 -5.95 2.59
N HIS A 251 0.57 -4.70 2.94
CA HIS A 251 1.45 -4.36 4.06
C HIS A 251 0.64 -3.98 5.29
N GLY A 252 1.14 -4.28 6.49
CA GLY A 252 0.57 -3.74 7.73
C GLY A 252 0.68 -2.21 7.80
N GLY A 253 0.01 -1.59 8.78
CA GLY A 253 0.14 -0.16 9.08
C GLY A 253 0.98 0.09 10.32
N ASP A 254 1.55 1.29 10.46
CA ASP A 254 2.21 1.69 11.72
C ASP A 254 1.16 2.00 12.77
N ARG A 255 1.49 1.85 14.06
CA ARG A 255 0.70 2.50 15.11
C ARG A 255 1.12 3.96 15.24
N TYR A 256 0.21 4.87 14.96
CA TYR A 256 0.44 6.29 15.13
C TYR A 256 -0.04 6.80 16.49
N GLN A 257 0.72 7.76 17.01
CA GLN A 257 0.29 8.62 18.11
C GLN A 257 -0.34 9.87 17.51
N TRP A 258 -1.66 9.94 17.55
CA TRP A 258 -2.42 11.12 17.15
C TRP A 258 -3.26 11.62 18.33
N GLU A 259 -3.43 12.93 18.38
CA GLU A 259 -4.33 13.57 19.33
C GLU A 259 -5.79 13.38 18.86
N PRO A 260 -6.74 13.14 19.77
CA PRO A 260 -8.15 13.14 19.45
C PRO A 260 -8.57 14.46 18.79
N PHE A 261 -9.49 14.40 17.83
CA PHE A 261 -10.07 15.59 17.23
C PHE A 261 -11.15 16.19 18.15
N PRO A 262 -10.98 17.45 18.58
CA PRO A 262 -12.04 18.14 19.32
C PRO A 262 -13.30 18.25 18.48
N ARG A 263 -14.47 18.13 19.12
CA ARG A 263 -15.79 18.22 18.46
C ARG A 263 -15.94 19.46 17.58
N GLN A 264 -15.39 20.59 18.02
CA GLN A 264 -15.44 21.83 17.22
C GLN A 264 -14.77 21.64 15.85
N ARG A 265 -13.55 21.09 15.82
CA ARG A 265 -12.82 20.80 14.58
C ARG A 265 -13.58 19.76 13.73
N TYR A 266 -14.13 18.73 14.37
CA TYR A 266 -14.97 17.73 13.70
C TYR A 266 -16.20 18.35 13.03
N THR A 267 -16.85 19.30 13.70
CA THR A 267 -18.03 20.02 13.19
C THR A 267 -17.67 21.02 12.09
N GLU A 268 -16.51 21.71 12.21
CA GLU A 268 -15.96 22.59 11.17
C GLU A 268 -15.63 21.81 9.89
N LEU A 269 -15.29 20.52 10.02
CA LEU A 269 -15.17 19.55 8.94
C LEU A 269 -16.53 18.93 8.54
N GLY A 270 -17.65 19.61 8.82
CA GLY A 270 -19.00 19.22 8.42
C GLY A 270 -19.55 17.95 9.08
N GLY A 271 -18.96 17.50 10.20
CA GLY A 271 -19.45 16.33 10.94
C GLY A 271 -19.27 15.00 10.20
N ARG A 272 -18.40 14.95 9.19
CA ARG A 272 -18.16 13.77 8.34
C ARG A 272 -16.76 13.17 8.50
N GLY A 273 -15.96 13.65 9.45
CA GLY A 273 -14.57 13.23 9.59
C GLY A 273 -13.77 13.41 8.30
N GLN A 274 -12.60 12.77 8.20
CA GLN A 274 -11.69 12.93 7.06
C GLN A 274 -11.47 11.64 6.25
N VAL A 275 -12.37 10.66 6.21
CA VAL A 275 -12.09 9.42 5.45
C VAL A 275 -12.04 9.69 3.96
N ASN A 276 -10.93 9.31 3.34
CA ASN A 276 -10.84 9.26 1.90
C ASN A 276 -11.86 8.25 1.36
N PRO A 277 -12.80 8.67 0.49
CA PRO A 277 -13.80 7.78 -0.04
C PRO A 277 -13.12 6.65 -0.82
N MET A 278 -13.52 5.42 -0.50
CA MET A 278 -12.91 4.23 -1.08
C MET A 278 -13.81 3.66 -2.16
N ALA A 279 -13.21 3.28 -3.29
CA ALA A 279 -13.94 2.67 -4.39
C ALA A 279 -14.65 1.40 -3.89
N VAL A 280 -15.92 1.25 -4.26
CA VAL A 280 -16.72 0.07 -3.98
C VAL A 280 -16.97 -0.66 -5.29
N LEU A 281 -16.64 -1.95 -5.28
CA LEU A 281 -16.98 -2.89 -6.34
C LEU A 281 -17.83 -4.00 -5.72
N ASN A 282 -19.11 -4.05 -6.09
CA ASN A 282 -20.02 -5.13 -5.75
C ASN A 282 -20.57 -5.72 -7.04
N THR A 283 -19.82 -6.60 -7.70
CA THR A 283 -20.18 -7.20 -8.99
C THR A 283 -20.33 -8.70 -8.85
N SER A 284 -20.78 -9.38 -9.90
CA SER A 284 -20.75 -10.85 -9.94
C SER A 284 -19.37 -11.48 -9.68
N GLU A 285 -18.27 -10.73 -9.83
CA GLU A 285 -16.90 -11.22 -9.61
C GLU A 285 -16.27 -10.76 -8.29
N VAL A 286 -16.61 -9.56 -7.81
CA VAL A 286 -15.94 -8.89 -6.69
C VAL A 286 -16.95 -8.40 -5.66
N ARG A 287 -16.72 -8.70 -4.38
CA ARG A 287 -17.47 -8.17 -3.24
C ARG A 287 -16.57 -7.27 -2.40
N THR A 288 -17.08 -6.14 -1.94
CA THR A 288 -16.34 -5.21 -1.08
C THR A 288 -16.73 -5.40 0.38
N THR A 289 -15.74 -5.62 1.24
CA THR A 289 -15.89 -5.64 2.69
C THR A 289 -15.11 -4.49 3.33
N VAL A 290 -15.65 -3.91 4.40
CA VAL A 290 -15.00 -2.87 5.22
C VAL A 290 -14.61 -3.47 6.57
N ASN A 291 -13.37 -3.24 6.98
CA ASN A 291 -12.86 -3.59 8.31
C ASN A 291 -12.39 -2.32 9.01
N LEU A 292 -13.01 -1.94 10.12
CA LEU A 292 -12.64 -0.76 10.90
C LEU A 292 -11.73 -1.10 12.07
N PHE A 293 -10.81 -0.19 12.34
CA PHE A 293 -9.94 -0.23 13.52
C PHE A 293 -10.12 1.02 14.38
N ASN A 294 -9.87 0.85 15.67
CA ASN A 294 -9.64 1.93 16.62
C ASN A 294 -8.36 1.58 17.40
N THR A 295 -7.21 1.69 16.75
CA THR A 295 -5.91 1.21 17.27
C THR A 295 -4.91 2.33 17.56
N HIS A 296 -5.28 3.59 17.31
CA HIS A 296 -4.40 4.76 17.30
C HIS A 296 -4.81 5.77 18.37
N GLY A 297 -3.88 6.66 18.76
CA GLY A 297 -4.12 7.64 19.82
C GLY A 297 -4.45 7.01 21.18
N HIS A 298 -4.98 7.82 22.10
CA HIS A 298 -5.23 7.44 23.49
C HIS A 298 -6.71 7.41 23.87
N LEU A 299 -7.62 7.59 22.90
CA LEU A 299 -9.06 7.52 23.15
C LEU A 299 -9.49 6.06 23.24
N GLU A 300 -9.93 5.65 24.43
CA GLU A 300 -10.33 4.26 24.71
C GLU A 300 -11.83 3.99 24.47
N GLU A 301 -12.59 5.02 24.12
CA GLU A 301 -14.04 4.93 23.93
C GLU A 301 -14.44 4.30 22.58
N ASP A 302 -15.56 3.59 22.60
CA ASP A 302 -16.20 3.06 21.41
C ASP A 302 -16.76 4.19 20.54
N CYS A 303 -16.52 4.05 19.23
CA CYS A 303 -16.90 5.06 18.26
C CYS A 303 -17.76 4.43 17.16
N TRP A 304 -19.03 4.84 17.08
CA TRP A 304 -19.89 4.45 15.97
C TRP A 304 -19.47 5.17 14.69
N VAL A 305 -19.60 4.48 13.56
CA VAL A 305 -19.29 4.99 12.23
C VAL A 305 -20.53 4.91 11.36
N ASP A 306 -20.88 6.04 10.76
CA ASP A 306 -21.91 6.20 9.73
C ASP A 306 -21.33 5.85 8.35
N ALA A 307 -22.16 5.30 7.48
CA ALA A 307 -21.78 4.90 6.12
C ALA A 307 -22.63 5.59 5.08
N TYR A 308 -21.97 6.23 4.10
CA TYR A 308 -22.58 6.88 2.95
C TYR A 308 -22.08 6.20 1.69
N LEU A 309 -22.99 5.67 0.89
CA LEU A 309 -22.66 4.94 -0.34
C LEU A 309 -23.13 5.75 -1.55
N TYR A 310 -22.19 6.20 -2.36
CA TYR A 310 -22.46 6.99 -3.57
C TYR A 310 -22.17 6.16 -4.81
N ASP A 311 -23.07 6.21 -5.79
CA ASP A 311 -22.88 5.52 -7.08
C ASP A 311 -21.86 6.25 -7.98
N ALA A 312 -21.60 5.69 -9.16
CA ALA A 312 -20.67 6.25 -10.13
C ALA A 312 -21.02 7.69 -10.56
N ASP A 313 -22.29 8.09 -10.53
CA ASP A 313 -22.76 9.43 -10.88
C ASP A 313 -22.72 10.41 -9.69
N GLY A 314 -22.44 9.91 -8.49
CA GLY A 314 -22.40 10.66 -7.25
C GLY A 314 -23.74 10.84 -6.55
N THR A 315 -24.72 10.02 -6.91
CA THR A 315 -26.00 9.94 -6.19
C THR A 315 -25.81 9.11 -4.94
N LEU A 316 -26.31 9.59 -3.79
CA LEU A 316 -26.35 8.82 -2.55
C LEU A 316 -27.32 7.64 -2.72
N ALA A 317 -26.77 6.45 -3.00
CA ALA A 317 -27.52 5.23 -3.20
C ALA A 317 -28.01 4.63 -1.88
N ALA A 318 -27.21 4.74 -0.82
CA ALA A 318 -27.58 4.29 0.51
C ALA A 318 -26.91 5.09 1.62
N PHE A 319 -27.58 5.16 2.77
CA PHE A 319 -27.05 5.73 4.01
C PHE A 319 -27.44 4.83 5.17
N ARG A 320 -26.47 4.52 6.03
CA ARG A 320 -26.71 3.83 7.30
C ARG A 320 -26.02 4.57 8.44
N GLU A 321 -26.84 5.11 9.32
CA GLU A 321 -26.43 5.67 10.60
C GLU A 321 -25.98 4.54 11.55
N LYS A 322 -24.89 4.75 12.30
CA LYS A 322 -24.30 3.79 13.24
C LYS A 322 -24.13 2.40 12.64
N TRP A 323 -23.53 2.32 11.45
CA TRP A 323 -23.37 1.06 10.74
C TRP A 323 -22.44 0.09 11.49
N LEU A 324 -21.25 0.57 11.88
CA LEU A 324 -20.23 -0.22 12.55
C LEU A 324 -19.74 0.49 13.81
N CYS A 325 -19.36 -0.27 14.84
CA CYS A 325 -18.78 0.25 16.08
C CYS A 325 -17.28 -0.07 16.12
N ALA A 326 -16.44 0.94 15.99
CA ALA A 326 -14.99 0.82 16.12
C ALA A 326 -14.60 0.77 17.60
N THR A 327 -14.71 -0.42 18.19
CA THR A 327 -14.30 -0.68 19.58
C THR A 327 -12.77 -0.71 19.69
N ARG A 328 -12.26 -0.18 20.80
CA ARG A 328 -10.83 -0.01 21.03
C ARG A 328 -10.08 -1.34 20.95
N HIS A 329 -9.05 -1.37 20.10
CA HIS A 329 -8.28 -2.58 19.81
C HIS A 329 -9.13 -3.76 19.33
N GLU A 330 -10.30 -3.53 18.75
CA GLU A 330 -11.14 -4.57 18.16
C GLU A 330 -11.33 -4.33 16.66
N LEU A 331 -11.70 -5.42 15.98
CA LEU A 331 -12.00 -5.43 14.57
C LEU A 331 -13.50 -5.36 14.38
N ALA A 332 -14.00 -4.27 13.79
CA ALA A 332 -15.38 -4.20 13.33
C ALA A 332 -15.43 -4.50 11.83
N ARG A 333 -16.38 -5.31 11.37
CA ARG A 333 -16.47 -5.73 9.98
C ARG A 333 -17.88 -5.56 9.45
N GLY A 334 -18.02 -5.01 8.25
CA GLY A 334 -19.31 -4.86 7.55
C GLY A 334 -19.19 -5.10 6.05
N GLU A 335 -20.14 -5.85 5.49
CA GLU A 335 -20.19 -6.13 4.05
C GLU A 335 -20.97 -5.01 3.34
N VAL A 336 -20.47 -4.49 2.22
CA VAL A 336 -21.13 -3.36 1.53
C VAL A 336 -22.49 -3.76 0.96
N GLU A 337 -22.70 -5.04 0.64
CA GLU A 337 -24.01 -5.57 0.24
C GLU A 337 -25.11 -5.31 1.27
N ASP A 338 -24.77 -5.25 2.57
CA ASP A 338 -25.73 -4.96 3.65
C ASP A 338 -26.29 -3.52 3.61
N LEU A 339 -25.67 -2.65 2.80
CA LEU A 339 -26.08 -1.28 2.58
C LEU A 339 -26.96 -1.12 1.32
N LEU A 340 -26.88 -2.05 0.37
CA LEU A 340 -27.53 -1.91 -0.94
C LEU A 340 -29.01 -2.33 -0.92
N PRO A 341 -29.92 -1.52 -1.50
CA PRO A 341 -31.30 -1.92 -1.74
C PRO A 341 -31.56 -2.24 -3.24
N PRO A 342 -31.69 -3.51 -3.67
CA PRO A 342 -31.50 -4.77 -2.94
C PRO A 342 -30.03 -5.22 -2.79
N PRO A 343 -29.71 -6.12 -1.83
CA PRO A 343 -28.33 -6.49 -1.48
C PRO A 343 -27.48 -7.07 -2.62
N ASP A 344 -28.11 -7.83 -3.52
CA ASP A 344 -27.44 -8.50 -4.63
C ASP A 344 -27.23 -7.62 -5.87
N THR A 345 -27.54 -6.32 -5.78
CA THR A 345 -27.42 -5.40 -6.92
C THR A 345 -25.96 -5.17 -7.27
N GLU A 346 -25.65 -5.23 -8.57
CA GLU A 346 -24.34 -4.80 -9.03
C GLU A 346 -24.14 -3.30 -8.74
N PHE A 347 -23.02 -2.96 -8.12
CA PHE A 347 -22.72 -1.61 -7.69
C PHE A 347 -21.26 -1.25 -7.96
N VAL A 348 -21.08 -0.06 -8.53
CA VAL A 348 -19.79 0.59 -8.70
C VAL A 348 -19.94 2.04 -8.27
N GLY A 349 -19.05 2.50 -7.41
CA GLY A 349 -19.11 3.82 -6.81
C GLY A 349 -18.07 3.93 -5.70
N HIS A 350 -18.42 4.56 -4.59
CA HIS A 350 -17.55 4.63 -3.43
C HIS A 350 -18.33 4.69 -2.11
N ILE A 351 -17.62 4.40 -1.02
CA ILE A 351 -18.12 4.55 0.34
C ILE A 351 -17.34 5.64 1.08
N ALA A 352 -18.06 6.54 1.75
CA ALA A 352 -17.51 7.48 2.71
C ALA A 352 -17.93 7.07 4.13
N LEU A 353 -16.96 7.06 5.04
CA LEU A 353 -17.12 6.61 6.42
C LEU A 353 -16.85 7.77 7.38
N CYS A 354 -17.74 7.98 8.34
CA CYS A 354 -17.67 9.15 9.23
C CYS A 354 -17.93 8.70 10.66
N TYR A 355 -17.29 9.30 11.66
CA TYR A 355 -17.74 9.06 13.03
C TYR A 355 -19.16 9.62 13.25
N HIS A 356 -19.97 8.87 13.95
CA HIS A 356 -21.31 9.30 14.28
C HIS A 356 -21.25 10.43 15.33
N ASP A 357 -21.88 11.58 15.07
CA ASP A 357 -21.98 12.67 16.07
C ASP A 357 -23.05 12.35 17.11
N ASP A 358 -22.65 11.69 18.20
CA ASP A 358 -23.47 11.47 19.39
C ASP A 358 -23.29 12.57 20.45
N GLY A 359 -22.62 13.67 20.10
CA GLY A 359 -22.40 14.80 21.00
C GLY A 359 -21.13 14.73 21.85
N ARG A 360 -20.27 13.72 21.67
CA ARG A 360 -18.99 13.59 22.37
C ARG A 360 -18.04 14.76 22.16
N HIS A 361 -17.14 14.98 23.12
CA HIS A 361 -16.19 16.10 23.08
C HIS A 361 -15.01 15.86 22.13
N GLU A 362 -14.64 14.60 21.91
CA GLU A 362 -13.45 14.21 21.16
C GLU A 362 -13.76 12.97 20.31
N PHE A 363 -13.11 12.89 19.14
CA PHE A 363 -13.17 11.75 18.23
C PHE A 363 -11.78 11.18 18.04
N PRO A 364 -11.62 9.86 17.79
CA PRO A 364 -10.34 9.35 17.31
C PRO A 364 -10.07 10.09 15.99
N GLY A 365 -8.99 10.87 15.88
CA GLY A 365 -8.88 11.89 14.82
C GLY A 365 -9.15 11.35 13.40
N THR A 366 -8.76 10.11 13.16
CA THR A 366 -8.77 9.48 11.84
C THR A 366 -9.48 8.14 11.91
N VAL A 367 -10.54 7.94 11.10
CA VAL A 367 -11.12 6.61 10.88
C VAL A 367 -10.13 5.79 10.03
N GLN A 368 -9.96 4.54 10.41
CA GLN A 368 -9.05 3.61 9.77
C GLN A 368 -9.86 2.44 9.25
N ALA A 369 -9.79 2.20 7.94
CA ALA A 369 -10.58 1.18 7.29
C ALA A 369 -9.72 0.34 6.33
N LEU A 370 -9.64 -0.97 6.55
CA LEU A 370 -9.10 -1.90 5.57
C LEU A 370 -10.22 -2.39 4.67
N MET A 371 -10.14 -2.00 3.40
CA MET A 371 -11.01 -2.46 2.34
C MET A 371 -10.53 -3.83 1.85
N GLU A 372 -11.45 -4.79 1.75
CA GLU A 372 -11.20 -6.07 1.09
C GLU A 372 -12.05 -6.19 -0.17
N TYR A 373 -11.40 -6.47 -1.30
CA TYR A 373 -12.04 -6.79 -2.57
C TYR A 373 -11.93 -8.29 -2.80
N ARG A 374 -13.00 -9.00 -2.45
CA ARG A 374 -13.05 -10.45 -2.34
C ARG A 374 -13.59 -11.06 -3.63
N THR A 375 -12.87 -12.04 -4.13
CA THR A 375 -13.29 -12.87 -5.26
C THR A 375 -13.38 -14.33 -4.81
N THR A 376 -13.80 -15.22 -5.71
CA THR A 376 -13.72 -16.67 -5.42
C THR A 376 -12.29 -17.19 -5.41
N GLN A 377 -11.32 -16.42 -5.93
CA GLN A 377 -9.94 -16.85 -6.10
C GLN A 377 -9.03 -16.31 -5.00
N ASN A 378 -9.29 -15.08 -4.55
CA ASN A 378 -8.34 -14.28 -3.80
C ASN A 378 -9.03 -13.11 -3.07
N THR A 379 -8.30 -12.38 -2.23
CA THR A 379 -8.76 -11.14 -1.58
C THR A 379 -7.69 -10.06 -1.71
N ALA A 380 -7.97 -9.03 -2.51
CA ALA A 380 -7.13 -7.83 -2.56
C ALA A 380 -7.46 -6.91 -1.39
N ARG A 381 -6.46 -6.22 -0.87
CA ARG A 381 -6.57 -5.48 0.39
C ARG A 381 -5.94 -4.11 0.28
N VAL A 382 -6.66 -3.11 0.78
CA VAL A 382 -6.23 -1.72 0.69
C VAL A 382 -6.58 -0.99 1.97
N MET A 383 -5.59 -0.33 2.56
CA MET A 383 -5.82 0.51 3.72
C MET A 383 -6.31 1.91 3.30
N ALA A 384 -7.38 2.36 3.96
CA ALA A 384 -7.95 3.68 3.85
C ALA A 384 -7.74 4.43 5.16
N TRP A 385 -7.02 5.55 5.08
CA TRP A 385 -6.84 6.45 6.21
C TRP A 385 -7.59 7.75 5.97
N ALA A 386 -8.15 8.28 7.05
CA ALA A 386 -8.63 9.64 7.11
C ALA A 386 -7.46 10.60 7.37
N ASP A 387 -6.79 11.03 6.32
CA ASP A 387 -5.46 11.63 6.46
C ASP A 387 -5.53 13.17 6.46
N GLU A 388 -4.79 13.85 7.35
CA GLU A 388 -4.75 15.32 7.45
C GLU A 388 -4.20 16.01 6.19
N TRP A 389 -3.57 15.23 5.28
CA TRP A 389 -2.94 15.70 4.05
C TRP A 389 -3.91 16.28 3.03
N ASN A 390 -5.18 15.90 3.12
CA ASN A 390 -6.29 16.37 2.27
C ASN A 390 -7.12 17.45 2.97
N SER A 391 -6.60 18.02 4.07
CA SER A 391 -7.27 19.06 4.84
C SER A 391 -7.49 20.34 4.03
N ARG A 392 -8.55 21.05 4.40
CA ARG A 392 -8.96 22.36 3.87
C ARG A 392 -7.78 23.33 3.82
N GLU A 393 -6.94 23.28 4.86
CA GLU A 393 -5.77 24.13 5.04
C GLU A 393 -4.71 23.94 3.96
N ARG A 394 -4.59 22.76 3.35
CA ARG A 394 -3.65 22.51 2.24
C ARG A 394 -4.22 23.00 0.92
N LEU A 395 -5.50 22.74 0.67
CA LEU A 395 -6.19 23.14 -0.57
C LEU A 395 -6.40 24.67 -0.67
N GLU A 396 -6.40 25.38 0.46
CA GLU A 396 -6.48 26.85 0.49
C GLU A 396 -5.14 27.56 0.12
N ARG A 397 -4.02 26.83 0.06
CA ARG A 397 -2.69 27.39 -0.26
C ARG A 397 -2.45 27.51 -1.77
N ALA A 398 -3.04 28.52 -2.42
CA ALA A 398 -2.73 28.94 -3.80
C ALA A 398 -3.03 27.86 -4.88
N PRO A 399 -2.89 28.12 -6.21
CA PRO A 399 -3.30 27.14 -7.21
C PRO A 399 -2.33 25.95 -7.23
N VAL A 400 -2.69 24.89 -6.52
CA VAL A 400 -1.93 23.65 -6.47
C VAL A 400 -2.44 22.66 -7.52
N THR A 401 -1.52 21.96 -8.19
CA THR A 401 -1.85 20.74 -8.93
C THR A 401 -1.46 19.55 -8.08
N LEU A 402 -2.39 18.63 -7.87
CA LEU A 402 -2.17 17.39 -7.15
C LEU A 402 -1.92 16.27 -8.16
N ALA A 403 -0.99 15.37 -7.86
CA ALA A 403 -0.77 14.18 -8.67
C ALA A 403 -0.53 12.92 -7.84
N ALA A 404 -1.12 11.81 -8.29
CA ALA A 404 -0.82 10.46 -7.86
C ALA A 404 -0.40 9.60 -9.04
N TYR A 405 0.39 8.56 -8.80
CA TYR A 405 0.76 7.59 -9.83
C TYR A 405 0.45 6.16 -9.43
N TYR A 406 0.23 5.32 -10.44
CA TYR A 406 0.04 3.87 -10.32
C TYR A 406 0.74 3.14 -11.44
N ARG A 407 1.15 1.92 -11.19
CA ARG A 407 1.65 1.03 -12.22
C ARG A 407 0.49 0.54 -13.08
N VAL A 408 0.71 0.37 -14.37
CA VAL A 408 -0.26 -0.19 -15.32
C VAL A 408 0.30 -1.49 -15.90
N LEU A 409 -0.50 -2.56 -15.79
CA LEU A 409 -0.26 -3.86 -16.40
C LEU A 409 -1.37 -4.11 -17.44
N CYS A 410 -1.00 -4.05 -18.73
CA CYS A 410 -1.95 -4.22 -19.83
C CYS A 410 -1.35 -5.10 -20.93
N ASP A 411 -1.44 -6.42 -20.72
CA ASP A 411 -1.07 -7.43 -21.72
C ASP A 411 -2.19 -8.48 -21.84
N ASP A 412 -1.90 -9.65 -22.40
CA ASP A 412 -2.88 -10.74 -22.50
C ASP A 412 -3.20 -11.42 -21.17
N ARG A 413 -2.35 -11.23 -20.15
CA ARG A 413 -2.52 -11.79 -18.80
C ARG A 413 -3.22 -10.80 -17.88
N PHE A 414 -2.93 -9.51 -17.98
CA PHE A 414 -3.36 -8.50 -17.02
C PHE A 414 -4.23 -7.41 -17.63
N ARG A 415 -5.21 -6.93 -16.86
CA ARG A 415 -6.01 -5.75 -17.19
C ARG A 415 -6.07 -4.83 -15.98
N SER A 416 -5.50 -3.64 -16.10
CA SER A 416 -5.57 -2.60 -15.09
C SER A 416 -6.82 -1.73 -15.22
N TYR A 417 -7.33 -1.27 -14.09
CA TYR A 417 -8.46 -0.36 -13.93
C TYR A 417 -8.07 0.80 -13.02
N LEU A 418 -8.67 1.94 -13.26
CA LEU A 418 -8.51 3.14 -12.46
C LEU A 418 -9.87 3.56 -11.89
N ALA A 419 -9.93 3.77 -10.58
CA ALA A 419 -11.05 4.41 -9.91
C ALA A 419 -10.64 5.83 -9.50
N ILE A 420 -11.33 6.83 -10.05
CA ILE A 420 -11.16 8.25 -9.75
C ILE A 420 -12.39 8.76 -9.06
N THR A 421 -12.28 9.03 -7.76
CA THR A 421 -13.39 9.54 -6.95
C THR A 421 -13.15 11.01 -6.65
N ASN A 422 -14.14 11.84 -6.95
CA ASN A 422 -14.12 13.24 -6.51
C ASN A 422 -14.41 13.31 -5.02
N SER A 423 -13.39 13.67 -4.25
CA SER A 423 -13.33 13.44 -2.80
C SER A 423 -12.95 14.66 -1.94
N GLY A 424 -13.27 15.90 -2.34
CA GLY A 424 -13.23 17.12 -1.49
C GLY A 424 -13.80 17.09 -0.03
N LEU A 425 -14.10 18.25 0.54
CA LEU A 425 -14.45 18.39 1.97
C LEU A 425 -15.92 18.76 2.24
N ALA A 426 -16.41 18.32 3.40
CA ALA A 426 -17.80 18.14 3.83
C ALA A 426 -18.80 19.32 3.73
N LEU A 427 -18.45 20.50 3.22
CA LEU A 427 -19.38 21.63 3.11
C LEU A 427 -19.50 22.24 1.69
N ASP A 428 -18.58 21.96 0.75
CA ASP A 428 -18.49 22.70 -0.53
C ASP A 428 -18.32 21.79 -1.79
N TYR A 429 -18.93 20.60 -1.83
CA TYR A 429 -18.93 19.70 -3.01
C TYR A 429 -20.05 19.95 -4.00
N ASP A 430 -20.07 21.11 -4.61
CA ASP A 430 -20.87 21.34 -5.82
C ASP A 430 -20.01 21.35 -7.09
N ARG A 431 -18.69 21.16 -6.94
CA ARG A 431 -17.72 21.31 -8.03
C ARG A 431 -17.38 19.99 -8.69
N THR A 432 -17.52 19.98 -10.01
CA THR A 432 -16.90 18.98 -10.89
C THR A 432 -15.38 19.16 -10.86
N ALA A 433 -14.63 18.06 -10.73
CA ALA A 433 -13.19 18.06 -10.88
C ALA A 433 -12.80 17.72 -12.32
N ASP A 434 -11.98 18.54 -12.93
CA ASP A 434 -11.31 18.22 -14.19
C ASP A 434 -9.98 17.55 -13.87
N TYR A 435 -9.64 16.48 -14.58
CA TYR A 435 -8.40 15.76 -14.38
C TYR A 435 -7.69 15.44 -15.71
N THR A 436 -6.37 15.30 -15.63
CA THR A 436 -5.51 14.82 -16.72
C THR A 436 -4.90 13.49 -16.32
N ILE A 437 -4.96 12.50 -17.21
CA ILE A 437 -4.33 11.19 -17.05
C ILE A 437 -3.18 11.11 -18.04
N ARG A 438 -1.96 10.83 -17.57
CA ARG A 438 -0.78 10.60 -18.40
C ARG A 438 -0.33 9.17 -18.23
N LEU A 439 -0.30 8.39 -19.30
CA LEU A 439 0.30 7.06 -19.30
C LEU A 439 1.72 7.15 -19.86
N CYS A 440 2.71 6.84 -19.03
CA CYS A 440 4.13 6.98 -19.30
C CYS A 440 4.77 5.59 -19.43
N ASN A 441 5.31 5.26 -20.60
CA ASN A 441 6.02 3.99 -20.81
C ASN A 441 7.49 4.08 -20.35
N VAL A 442 8.19 2.94 -20.35
CA VAL A 442 9.62 2.87 -19.96
C VAL A 442 10.58 3.63 -20.91
N ALA A 443 10.14 3.95 -22.13
CA ALA A 443 10.89 4.79 -23.06
C ALA A 443 10.72 6.30 -22.78
N GLY A 444 9.79 6.66 -21.90
CA GLY A 444 9.44 8.05 -21.59
C GLY A 444 8.49 8.69 -22.59
N ASP A 445 7.84 7.90 -23.45
CA ASP A 445 6.72 8.38 -24.26
C ASP A 445 5.48 8.50 -23.37
N GLU A 446 4.53 9.35 -23.79
CA GLU A 446 3.30 9.62 -23.06
C GLU A 446 2.07 9.47 -23.96
N LEU A 447 1.01 8.85 -23.43
CA LEU A 447 -0.36 9.06 -23.88
C LEU A 447 -1.08 9.95 -22.87
N VAL A 448 -1.93 10.85 -23.37
CA VAL A 448 -2.66 11.80 -22.51
C VAL A 448 -4.15 11.68 -22.76
N ALA A 449 -4.91 11.54 -21.69
CA ALA A 449 -6.36 11.62 -21.68
C ALA A 449 -6.80 12.69 -20.67
N THR A 450 -7.96 13.29 -20.90
CA THR A 450 -8.56 14.26 -19.97
C THR A 450 -9.98 13.82 -19.67
N GLY A 451 -10.43 14.07 -18.45
CA GLY A 451 -11.79 13.74 -18.06
C GLY A 451 -12.32 14.68 -17.00
N ARG A 452 -13.56 14.42 -16.60
CA ARG A 452 -14.28 15.19 -15.59
C ARG A 452 -15.00 14.21 -14.69
N VAL A 453 -14.98 14.46 -13.39
CA VAL A 453 -15.73 13.67 -12.41
C VAL A 453 -16.63 14.63 -11.62
N GLY A 454 -17.94 14.32 -11.63
CA GLY A 454 -18.94 15.11 -10.92
C GLY A 454 -18.69 15.16 -9.41
N PRO A 455 -19.39 16.02 -8.66
CA PRO A 455 -19.29 16.03 -7.21
C PRO A 455 -19.75 14.68 -6.65
N GLN A 456 -18.99 14.11 -5.70
CA GLN A 456 -19.25 12.78 -5.11
C GLN A 456 -19.30 11.63 -6.15
N ALA A 457 -18.87 11.85 -7.38
CA ALA A 457 -18.92 10.83 -8.43
C ALA A 457 -17.63 9.99 -8.43
N THR A 458 -17.71 8.81 -9.04
CA THR A 458 -16.57 7.91 -9.23
C THR A 458 -16.51 7.43 -10.66
N VAL A 459 -15.39 7.71 -11.33
CA VAL A 459 -15.07 7.09 -12.62
C VAL A 459 -14.33 5.79 -12.37
N PHE A 460 -14.90 4.65 -12.72
CA PHE A 460 -14.22 3.37 -12.72
C PHE A 460 -14.08 2.86 -14.17
N ALA A 461 -12.87 2.88 -14.70
CA ALA A 461 -12.62 2.54 -16.09
C ALA A 461 -11.37 1.68 -16.25
N PRO A 462 -11.39 0.66 -17.14
CA PRO A 462 -10.17 -0.04 -17.52
C PRO A 462 -9.26 0.87 -18.35
N ILE A 463 -7.95 0.66 -18.23
CA ILE A 463 -6.95 1.50 -18.90
C ILE A 463 -7.07 1.45 -20.42
N ASP A 464 -7.49 0.33 -21.00
CA ASP A 464 -7.67 0.16 -22.44
C ASP A 464 -8.89 0.93 -23.00
N GLU A 465 -9.87 1.31 -22.18
CA GLU A 465 -10.94 2.22 -22.58
C GLU A 465 -10.50 3.67 -22.56
N LEU A 466 -9.61 4.04 -21.63
CA LEU A 466 -9.01 5.38 -21.55
C LEU A 466 -7.94 5.59 -22.63
N PHE A 467 -7.23 4.52 -22.99
CA PHE A 467 -6.15 4.51 -23.98
C PHE A 467 -6.29 3.27 -24.89
N PRO A 468 -7.10 3.33 -25.96
CA PRO A 468 -7.37 2.18 -26.84
C PRO A 468 -6.11 1.50 -27.41
N ASP A 469 -5.05 2.26 -27.64
CA ASP A 469 -3.78 1.77 -28.19
C ASP A 469 -2.76 1.34 -27.11
N VAL A 470 -3.17 1.19 -25.84
CA VAL A 470 -2.26 0.94 -24.71
C VAL A 470 -1.33 -0.25 -24.95
N ARG A 471 -1.84 -1.38 -25.46
CA ARG A 471 -1.01 -2.57 -25.67
C ARG A 471 0.11 -2.33 -26.69
N ALA A 472 -0.20 -1.63 -27.79
CA ALA A 472 0.80 -1.26 -28.78
C ALA A 472 1.80 -0.23 -28.23
N PHE A 473 1.32 0.67 -27.36
CA PHE A 473 2.15 1.68 -26.69
C PHE A 473 3.12 1.10 -25.67
N LEU A 474 2.74 0.02 -24.96
CA LEU A 474 3.63 -0.70 -24.03
C LEU A 474 4.66 -1.56 -24.77
N GLY A 475 4.28 -2.13 -25.91
CA GLY A 475 5.15 -3.04 -26.67
C GLY A 475 5.51 -4.28 -25.84
N GLU A 476 6.80 -4.53 -25.65
CA GLU A 476 7.31 -5.66 -24.83
C GLU A 476 7.51 -5.28 -23.36
N ALA A 477 7.28 -4.03 -22.96
CA ALA A 477 7.48 -3.61 -21.58
C ALA A 477 6.41 -4.23 -20.66
N PRO A 478 6.79 -4.84 -19.53
CA PRO A 478 5.84 -5.51 -18.65
C PRO A 478 4.94 -4.53 -17.89
N ALA A 479 5.33 -3.26 -17.79
CA ALA A 479 4.59 -2.23 -17.10
C ALA A 479 4.79 -0.83 -17.70
N ALA A 480 3.82 0.04 -17.43
CA ALA A 480 3.93 1.49 -17.53
C ALA A 480 3.48 2.14 -16.21
N VAL A 481 3.49 3.47 -16.17
CA VAL A 481 2.96 4.23 -15.05
C VAL A 481 1.90 5.18 -15.54
N VAL A 482 0.77 5.22 -14.86
CA VAL A 482 -0.26 6.23 -15.05
C VAL A 482 -0.13 7.30 -13.97
N VAL A 483 -0.21 8.57 -14.36
CA VAL A 483 -0.24 9.74 -13.47
C VAL A 483 -1.58 10.42 -13.63
N VAL A 484 -2.26 10.70 -12.53
CA VAL A 484 -3.52 11.43 -12.53
C VAL A 484 -3.29 12.78 -11.87
N GLU A 485 -3.53 13.86 -12.60
CA GLU A 485 -3.34 15.24 -12.18
C GLU A 485 -4.69 15.96 -12.05
N SER A 486 -4.89 16.73 -10.98
CA SER A 486 -6.10 17.52 -10.77
C SER A 486 -5.82 18.72 -9.87
N THR A 487 -6.60 19.79 -10.01
CA THR A 487 -6.57 20.93 -9.07
C THR A 487 -7.45 20.72 -7.84
N LEU A 488 -8.31 19.69 -7.88
CA LEU A 488 -9.09 19.22 -6.74
C LEU A 488 -8.49 17.90 -6.25
N ASP A 489 -8.62 17.63 -4.96
CA ASP A 489 -8.20 16.36 -4.40
C ASP A 489 -9.11 15.23 -4.86
N LEU A 490 -8.48 14.16 -5.33
CA LEU A 490 -9.13 12.99 -5.88
C LEU A 490 -8.64 11.78 -5.11
N ALA A 491 -9.57 10.98 -4.60
CA ALA A 491 -9.27 9.67 -4.08
C ALA A 491 -9.11 8.71 -5.26
N LEU A 492 -7.95 8.07 -5.32
CA LEU A 492 -7.50 7.33 -6.50
C LEU A 492 -7.13 5.91 -6.09
N MET A 493 -7.79 4.94 -6.70
CA MET A 493 -7.49 3.53 -6.51
C MET A 493 -7.18 2.88 -7.85
N HIS A 494 -6.24 1.96 -7.83
CA HIS A 494 -5.88 1.15 -8.97
C HIS A 494 -6.22 -0.30 -8.68
N PHE A 495 -6.73 -0.99 -9.69
CA PHE A 495 -6.99 -2.42 -9.63
C PHE A 495 -6.30 -3.09 -10.80
N THR A 496 -5.79 -4.29 -10.59
CA THR A 496 -5.34 -5.15 -11.69
C THR A 496 -5.98 -6.51 -11.58
N ARG A 497 -6.56 -6.96 -12.69
CA ARG A 497 -7.13 -8.28 -12.82
C ARG A 497 -6.21 -9.16 -13.65
N HIS A 498 -5.88 -10.34 -13.17
CA HIS A 498 -5.35 -11.41 -14.00
C HIS A 498 -6.51 -12.06 -14.80
N GLN A 499 -6.52 -11.87 -16.11
CA GLN A 499 -7.65 -12.17 -16.99
C GLN A 499 -8.02 -13.66 -17.00
N ARG A 500 -7.03 -14.56 -16.96
CA ARG A 500 -7.26 -16.02 -17.03
C ARG A 500 -7.73 -16.61 -15.69
N SER A 501 -7.17 -16.16 -14.58
CA SER A 501 -7.50 -16.73 -13.25
C SER A 501 -8.65 -16.01 -12.59
N GLY A 502 -8.90 -14.74 -12.90
CA GLY A 502 -9.86 -13.91 -12.17
C GLY A 502 -9.35 -13.41 -10.82
N VAL A 503 -8.04 -13.51 -10.55
CA VAL A 503 -7.40 -12.89 -9.38
C VAL A 503 -7.38 -11.38 -9.56
N TRP A 504 -7.65 -10.65 -8.48
CA TRP A 504 -7.56 -9.19 -8.44
C TRP A 504 -6.49 -8.74 -7.46
N ALA A 505 -5.78 -7.67 -7.80
CA ALA A 505 -5.00 -6.88 -6.87
C ALA A 505 -5.53 -5.45 -6.86
N ALA A 506 -5.31 -4.75 -5.76
CA ALA A 506 -5.77 -3.40 -5.56
C ALA A 506 -4.71 -2.60 -4.83
N GLU A 507 -4.51 -1.37 -5.26
CA GLU A 507 -3.58 -0.42 -4.66
C GLU A 507 -4.32 0.91 -4.46
N HIS A 508 -4.06 1.58 -3.34
CA HIS A 508 -4.48 2.95 -3.12
C HIS A 508 -3.25 3.77 -2.82
N PHE A 509 -3.19 4.93 -3.46
CA PHE A 509 -2.19 5.94 -3.25
C PHE A 509 -2.92 7.27 -3.25
N MET A 510 -2.56 8.17 -2.35
CA MET A 510 -3.14 9.51 -2.34
C MET A 510 -2.31 10.43 -3.23
N SER A 511 -2.73 11.69 -3.35
CA SER A 511 -1.92 12.72 -4.01
C SER A 511 -0.53 12.84 -3.34
N ILE A 512 0.44 12.14 -3.93
CA ILE A 512 1.82 12.09 -3.44
C ILE A 512 2.62 13.32 -3.82
N SER A 513 2.07 14.21 -4.64
CA SER A 513 2.80 15.39 -5.05
C SER A 513 1.89 16.58 -5.27
N THR A 514 2.38 17.74 -4.86
CA THR A 514 1.72 19.02 -5.00
C THR A 514 2.62 19.93 -5.81
N LYS A 515 2.15 20.45 -6.92
CA LYS A 515 2.87 21.44 -7.72
C LYS A 515 2.59 22.84 -7.17
N VAL A 516 3.63 23.51 -6.69
CA VAL A 516 3.62 24.91 -6.22
C VAL A 516 4.68 25.68 -7.00
N ASP A 517 4.30 26.78 -7.66
CA ASP A 517 5.23 27.65 -8.42
C ASP A 517 6.15 26.90 -9.41
N ASP A 518 5.58 25.93 -10.14
CA ASP A 518 6.29 25.03 -11.07
C ASP A 518 7.27 24.02 -10.47
N ALA A 519 7.42 23.99 -9.15
CA ALA A 519 8.11 22.93 -8.43
C ALA A 519 7.07 21.93 -7.89
N TRP A 520 7.30 20.64 -8.10
CA TRP A 520 6.53 19.64 -7.37
C TRP A 520 7.13 19.49 -5.96
N GLU A 521 6.28 19.26 -4.98
CA GLU A 521 6.61 19.00 -3.58
C GLU A 521 6.00 17.66 -3.20
N PHE A 522 6.76 16.83 -2.50
CA PHE A 522 6.23 15.59 -1.94
C PHE A 522 5.77 15.88 -0.51
N PRO A 523 4.55 15.48 -0.11
CA PRO A 523 4.29 15.31 1.30
C PRO A 523 5.25 14.22 1.77
N CYS A 524 6.24 14.60 2.55
CA CYS A 524 6.99 13.66 3.36
C CYS A 524 5.96 13.01 4.28
N GLY A 525 5.60 11.74 4.05
CA GLY A 525 4.80 11.00 5.01
C GLY A 525 5.46 11.06 6.39
N SER A 526 4.76 11.72 7.32
CA SER A 526 5.05 11.96 8.75
C SER A 526 6.45 12.46 9.11
#